data_AF-A0A9P6TNV2-F1
#
_entry.id   AF-A0A9P6TNV2-F1
#
_cell.length_a   1.000
_cell.length_b   1.000
_cell.length_c   1.000
_cell.angle_alpha   90.00
_cell.angle_beta   90.00
_cell.angle_gamma   90.00
#
_symmetry.space_group_name_H-M   'P 1'
#
loop_
_entity.id
_entity.type
_entity.pdbx_description
1 polymer ?
#
loop_
_entity_poly.entity_id
_entity_poly.type
_entity_poly.pdbx_seq_one_letter_code
_entity_poly.pdbx_strand_id
1 'polypeptide(L)'
;MTSPKSETDSLKKSFKLLSDSFSFLSLGTGTANSAKYPVIKIPWSISLSEISAIFSKVATPGIDNVAQNIHVMMNKATGKTLSDAYVEVAMDVNVVESIKKIKRTPIKGRKLFLMESSQGELMSKLFAGWPGKFKRDGTGILDHPAGDDLDPLTVEKSPPSLIQRKEFESLLAVCRNYKLHFSRKCGERPFEHFISLLSKFPWDQPHIITTMQRDHLYEYYKQATAILQSHVSKPYTSLDPTLMHRMTRAALISPGLTVPQKRGILKASTMECPIDLAHLLEKQLPELHTTTNEECWP
;
A
#
# COMPACT_ATOMS: atom_id res chain seq x y z
N MET A 1 -23.21 -36.38 24.21
CA MET A 1 -22.44 -36.78 23.01
C MET A 1 -22.31 -35.57 22.09
N THR A 2 -21.30 -34.74 22.31
CA THR A 2 -20.94 -33.61 21.45
C THR A 2 -20.07 -34.12 20.29
N SER A 3 -20.39 -33.68 19.07
CA SER A 3 -19.87 -34.26 17.82
C SER A 3 -18.40 -33.90 17.55
N PRO A 4 -17.55 -34.87 17.12
CA PRO A 4 -16.10 -34.68 16.89
C PRO A 4 -15.74 -33.81 15.66
N LYS A 5 -16.73 -33.28 14.93
CA LYS A 5 -16.50 -32.43 13.75
C LYS A 5 -16.10 -30.98 14.09
N SER A 6 -16.48 -30.45 15.26
CA SER A 6 -16.21 -29.04 15.59
C SER A 6 -14.76 -28.77 16.01
N GLU A 7 -14.11 -29.76 16.62
CA GLU A 7 -12.77 -29.63 17.21
C GLU A 7 -11.67 -29.72 16.13
N THR A 8 -11.88 -30.56 15.11
CA THR A 8 -10.98 -30.72 13.97
C THR A 8 -10.97 -29.51 13.03
N ASP A 9 -12.10 -28.82 12.86
CA ASP A 9 -12.18 -27.56 12.10
C ASP A 9 -11.54 -26.39 12.86
N SER A 10 -11.67 -26.36 14.19
CA SER A 10 -11.01 -25.37 15.04
C SER A 10 -9.48 -25.49 14.97
N LEU A 11 -8.95 -26.71 15.07
CA LEU A 11 -7.52 -26.99 14.95
C LEU A 11 -6.95 -26.62 13.57
N LYS A 12 -7.66 -26.94 12.48
CA LYS A 12 -7.25 -26.55 11.12
C LYS A 12 -7.22 -25.03 10.95
N LYS A 13 -8.17 -24.32 11.56
CA LYS A 13 -8.23 -22.84 11.51
C LYS A 13 -7.07 -22.22 12.29
N SER A 14 -6.73 -22.78 13.46
CA SER A 14 -5.57 -22.38 14.26
C SER A 14 -4.25 -22.63 13.54
N PHE A 15 -4.06 -23.82 12.95
CA PHE A 15 -2.87 -24.13 12.14
C PHE A 15 -2.73 -23.20 10.93
N LYS A 16 -3.84 -22.86 10.27
CA LYS A 16 -3.83 -21.90 9.16
C LYS A 16 -3.47 -20.48 9.61
N LEU A 17 -4.03 -20.01 10.73
CA LEU A 17 -3.70 -18.70 11.32
C LEU A 17 -2.22 -18.61 11.72
N LEU A 18 -1.68 -19.70 12.28
CA LEU A 18 -0.26 -19.80 12.62
C LEU A 18 0.60 -19.79 11.35
N SER A 19 0.28 -20.60 10.35
CA SER A 19 0.99 -20.63 9.06
C SER A 19 0.97 -19.28 8.34
N ASP A 20 -0.17 -18.58 8.34
CA ASP A 20 -0.31 -17.24 7.75
C ASP A 20 0.47 -16.17 8.52
N SER A 21 0.61 -16.35 9.85
CA SER A 21 1.42 -15.48 10.72
C SER A 21 2.92 -15.76 10.54
N PHE A 22 3.33 -17.02 10.44
CA PHE A 22 4.71 -17.41 10.14
C PHE A 22 5.13 -16.96 8.73
N SER A 23 4.25 -17.07 7.74
CA SER A 23 4.51 -16.57 6.39
C SER A 23 4.76 -15.05 6.40
N PHE A 24 3.97 -14.33 7.20
CA PHE A 24 4.14 -12.89 7.39
C PHE A 24 5.44 -12.52 8.14
N LEU A 25 5.84 -13.30 9.15
CA LEU A 25 7.11 -13.10 9.85
C LEU A 25 8.33 -13.47 9.01
N SER A 26 8.19 -14.48 8.13
CA SER A 26 9.24 -14.95 7.21
C SER A 26 9.52 -13.99 6.05
N LEU A 27 8.63 -13.02 5.78
CA LEU A 27 8.93 -11.90 4.87
C LEU A 27 10.18 -11.09 5.29
N GLY A 28 10.60 -11.19 6.56
CA GLY A 28 11.82 -10.55 7.06
C GLY A 28 13.12 -11.07 6.44
N THR A 29 13.11 -12.20 5.74
CA THR A 29 14.34 -12.85 5.22
C THR A 29 14.38 -13.08 3.71
N GLY A 30 13.34 -12.69 2.95
CA GLY A 30 13.24 -12.96 1.51
C GLY A 30 12.77 -11.78 0.67
N THR A 31 13.72 -11.09 0.04
CA THR A 31 13.61 -10.29 -1.20
C THR A 31 12.21 -9.88 -1.68
N ALA A 32 11.53 -8.99 -0.96
CA ALA A 32 10.55 -8.10 -1.57
C ALA A 32 10.88 -6.68 -1.14
N ASN A 33 11.75 -6.03 -1.92
CA ASN A 33 12.17 -4.65 -1.71
C ASN A 33 10.93 -3.75 -1.57
N SER A 34 10.65 -3.30 -0.34
CA SER A 34 9.94 -2.03 -0.12
C SER A 34 10.90 -0.93 -0.56
N ALA A 35 11.11 -0.83 -1.88
CA ALA A 35 12.01 0.10 -2.50
C ALA A 35 11.62 1.53 -2.06
N LYS A 36 12.47 2.13 -1.23
CA LYS A 36 12.26 3.47 -0.68
C LYS A 36 12.81 4.49 -1.69
N TYR A 37 11.95 4.88 -2.62
CA TYR A 37 12.30 5.85 -3.66
C TYR A 37 12.50 7.26 -3.09
N PRO A 38 13.39 8.09 -3.66
CA PRO A 38 13.45 9.51 -3.33
C PRO A 38 12.11 10.20 -3.61
N VAL A 39 11.74 11.19 -2.78
CA VAL A 39 10.40 11.81 -2.80
C VAL A 39 10.49 13.30 -3.04
N ILE A 40 9.65 13.81 -3.95
CA ILE A 40 9.46 15.24 -4.21
C ILE A 40 8.04 15.64 -3.82
N LYS A 41 7.91 16.69 -3.01
CA LYS A 41 6.61 17.26 -2.63
C LYS A 41 6.22 18.36 -3.61
N ILE A 42 4.96 18.35 -4.03
CA ILE A 42 4.40 19.27 -5.01
C ILE A 42 3.01 19.75 -4.55
N PRO A 43 2.68 21.04 -4.71
CA PRO A 43 1.33 21.54 -4.45
C PRO A 43 0.31 20.84 -5.35
N TRP A 44 -0.78 20.36 -4.77
CA TRP A 44 -1.88 19.68 -5.48
C TRP A 44 -2.72 20.60 -6.38
N SER A 45 -2.39 21.89 -6.50
CA SER A 45 -3.12 22.80 -7.40
C SER A 45 -3.05 22.44 -8.89
N ILE A 46 -2.43 21.32 -9.25
CA ILE A 46 -2.15 20.81 -10.60
C ILE A 46 -2.70 19.37 -10.77
N SER A 47 -3.07 18.98 -11.99
CA SER A 47 -3.59 17.65 -12.32
C SER A 47 -2.48 16.57 -12.32
N LEU A 48 -2.86 15.29 -12.31
CA LEU A 48 -1.88 14.20 -12.48
C LEU A 48 -1.16 14.28 -13.82
N SER A 49 -1.86 14.60 -14.91
CA SER A 49 -1.24 14.79 -16.22
C SER A 49 -0.23 15.94 -16.22
N GLU A 50 -0.51 17.02 -15.49
CA GLU A 50 0.43 18.13 -15.31
C GLU A 50 1.65 17.69 -14.48
N ILE A 51 1.45 16.91 -13.40
CA ILE A 51 2.54 16.30 -12.63
C ILE A 51 3.39 15.42 -13.56
N SER A 52 2.80 14.45 -14.26
CA SER A 52 3.54 13.58 -15.18
C SER A 52 4.30 14.36 -16.26
N ALA A 53 3.73 15.45 -16.78
CA ALA A 53 4.43 16.32 -17.74
C ALA A 53 5.64 17.04 -17.11
N ILE A 54 5.51 17.56 -15.88
CA ILE A 54 6.61 18.18 -15.12
C ILE A 54 7.76 17.19 -14.93
N PHE A 55 7.42 15.95 -14.57
CA PHE A 55 8.37 14.89 -14.26
C PHE A 55 8.81 14.08 -15.48
N SER A 56 8.34 14.39 -16.69
CA SER A 56 8.70 13.65 -17.93
C SER A 56 10.21 13.57 -18.20
N LYS A 57 11.00 14.50 -17.65
CA LYS A 57 12.47 14.54 -17.77
C LYS A 57 13.20 14.03 -16.53
N VAL A 58 12.47 13.59 -15.51
CA VAL A 58 13.01 13.01 -14.29
C VAL A 58 12.65 11.53 -14.33
N ALA A 59 13.64 10.66 -14.23
CA ALA A 59 13.38 9.23 -14.20
C ALA A 59 12.44 8.90 -13.03
N THR A 60 11.35 8.19 -13.33
CA THR A 60 10.40 7.69 -12.33
C THR A 60 10.49 6.17 -12.26
N PRO A 61 10.10 5.55 -11.14
CA PRO A 61 10.09 4.10 -11.04
C PRO A 61 9.16 3.51 -12.10
N GLY A 62 9.62 2.44 -12.76
CA GLY A 62 8.82 1.71 -13.74
C GLY A 62 7.59 1.05 -13.11
N ILE A 63 6.57 0.80 -13.94
CA ILE A 63 5.33 0.14 -13.51
C ILE A 63 5.56 -1.28 -12.96
N ASP A 64 6.67 -1.90 -13.35
CA ASP A 64 7.14 -3.20 -12.85
C ASP A 64 7.51 -3.16 -11.37
N ASN A 65 7.94 -2.00 -10.88
CA ASN A 65 8.38 -1.84 -9.50
C ASN A 65 7.31 -1.18 -8.63
N VAL A 66 6.51 -0.25 -9.18
CA VAL A 66 5.45 0.44 -8.44
C VAL A 66 4.18 0.54 -9.27
N ALA A 67 3.04 0.27 -8.65
CA ALA A 67 1.74 0.46 -9.29
C ALA A 67 1.34 1.95 -9.40
N GLN A 68 1.92 2.80 -8.55
CA GLN A 68 1.68 4.23 -8.50
C GLN A 68 2.86 4.92 -7.81
N ASN A 69 3.40 5.97 -8.44
CA ASN A 69 4.49 6.78 -7.90
C ASN A 69 4.04 8.21 -7.53
N ILE A 70 2.78 8.58 -7.78
CA ILE A 70 2.21 9.88 -7.40
C ILE A 70 1.17 9.65 -6.31
N HIS A 71 1.39 10.22 -5.13
CA HIS A 71 0.53 10.07 -3.96
C HIS A 71 -0.13 11.41 -3.63
N VAL A 72 -1.41 11.52 -3.97
CA VAL A 72 -2.21 12.71 -3.68
C VAL A 72 -2.89 12.53 -2.33
N MET A 73 -2.60 13.43 -1.38
CA MET A 73 -3.14 13.32 -0.03
C MET A 73 -4.59 13.80 0.01
N MET A 74 -5.46 13.08 0.71
CA MET A 74 -6.85 13.49 0.90
C MET A 74 -7.33 13.30 2.34
N ASN A 75 -8.32 14.10 2.73
CA ASN A 75 -9.08 13.87 3.94
C ASN A 75 -10.06 12.70 3.71
N LYS A 76 -9.83 11.59 4.42
CA LYS A 76 -10.58 10.32 4.28
C LYS A 76 -12.08 10.46 4.58
N ALA A 77 -12.47 11.43 5.40
CA ALA A 77 -13.87 11.66 5.78
C ALA A 77 -14.66 12.49 4.77
N THR A 78 -14.04 13.54 4.23
CA THR A 78 -14.74 14.51 3.37
C THR A 78 -14.50 14.26 1.88
N GLY A 79 -13.50 13.47 1.51
CA GLY A 79 -13.06 13.33 0.13
C GLY A 79 -12.26 14.53 -0.39
N LYS A 80 -12.10 15.59 0.41
CA LYS A 80 -11.36 16.78 0.01
C LYS A 80 -9.87 16.48 -0.10
N THR A 81 -9.30 16.77 -1.26
CA THR A 81 -7.85 16.70 -1.45
C THR A 81 -7.14 17.75 -0.61
N LEU A 82 -6.01 17.36 -0.01
CA LEU A 82 -5.14 18.24 0.74
C LEU A 82 -4.21 19.01 -0.21
N SER A 83 -3.47 19.99 0.32
CA SER A 83 -2.65 20.90 -0.47
C SER A 83 -1.44 20.24 -1.14
N ASP A 84 -1.07 19.03 -0.72
CA ASP A 84 0.21 18.42 -1.05
C ASP A 84 -0.01 17.08 -1.77
N ALA A 85 0.82 16.85 -2.78
CA ALA A 85 1.06 15.56 -3.39
C ALA A 85 2.55 15.23 -3.29
N TYR A 86 2.86 13.94 -3.37
CA TYR A 86 4.21 13.40 -3.23
C TYR A 86 4.51 12.54 -4.45
N VAL A 87 5.68 12.72 -5.05
CA VAL A 87 6.11 12.00 -6.25
C VAL A 87 7.37 11.22 -5.93
N GLU A 88 7.30 9.91 -6.08
CA GLU A 88 8.45 9.01 -6.04
C GLU A 88 9.18 9.05 -7.40
N VAL A 89 10.49 9.25 -7.35
CA VAL A 89 11.40 9.27 -8.51
C VAL A 89 12.35 8.07 -8.46
N ALA A 90 13.06 7.75 -9.55
CA ALA A 90 13.98 6.62 -9.59
C ALA A 90 15.12 6.76 -8.55
N MET A 91 15.70 5.64 -8.11
CA MET A 91 16.64 5.63 -6.97
C MET A 91 17.92 6.42 -7.19
N ASP A 92 18.41 6.44 -8.43
CA ASP A 92 19.63 7.13 -8.87
C ASP A 92 19.43 8.65 -9.06
N VAL A 93 18.19 9.13 -8.93
CA VAL A 93 17.86 10.54 -9.12
C VAL A 93 18.30 11.37 -7.91
N ASN A 94 19.20 12.32 -8.15
CA ASN A 94 19.44 13.42 -7.20
C ASN A 94 18.24 14.38 -7.22
N VAL A 95 17.42 14.32 -6.16
CA VAL A 95 16.19 15.12 -6.00
C VAL A 95 16.47 16.62 -6.08
N VAL A 96 17.50 17.10 -5.38
CA VAL A 96 17.82 18.53 -5.29
C VAL A 96 18.19 19.09 -6.66
N GLU A 97 19.02 18.37 -7.41
CA GLU A 97 19.37 18.77 -8.78
C GLU A 97 18.19 18.69 -9.74
N SER A 98 17.36 17.65 -9.60
CA SER A 98 16.19 17.45 -10.47
C SER A 98 15.18 18.58 -10.31
N ILE A 99 14.91 18.99 -9.05
CA ILE A 99 14.07 20.15 -8.75
C ILE A 99 14.62 21.43 -9.37
N LYS A 100 15.95 21.63 -9.38
CA LYS A 100 16.59 22.80 -10.01
C LYS A 100 16.44 22.79 -11.53
N LYS A 101 16.49 21.62 -12.16
CA LYS A 101 16.36 21.43 -13.62
C LYS A 101 14.93 21.61 -14.13
N ILE A 102 13.93 21.38 -13.30
CA ILE A 102 12.51 21.55 -13.65
C ILE A 102 12.19 23.03 -13.83
N LYS A 103 11.73 23.40 -15.03
CA LYS A 103 11.24 24.77 -15.32
C LYS A 103 9.99 25.04 -14.46
N ARG A 104 10.08 26.06 -13.60
CA ARG A 104 8.98 26.49 -12.71
C ARG A 104 7.97 27.39 -13.43
N THR A 105 7.55 26.97 -14.62
CA THR A 105 6.54 27.72 -15.38
C THR A 105 5.24 27.74 -14.58
N PRO A 106 4.57 28.89 -14.43
CA PRO A 106 3.29 28.95 -13.75
C PRO A 106 2.26 28.04 -14.42
N ILE A 107 1.57 27.23 -13.64
CA ILE A 107 0.48 26.37 -14.12
C ILE A 107 -0.83 27.03 -13.70
N LYS A 108 -1.67 27.39 -14.68
CA LYS A 108 -2.94 28.12 -14.46
C LYS A 108 -2.74 29.40 -13.63
N GLY A 109 -1.65 30.13 -13.90
CA GLY A 109 -1.29 31.37 -13.20
C GLY A 109 -0.70 31.18 -11.79
N ARG A 110 -0.54 29.94 -11.30
CA ARG A 110 0.06 29.65 -9.99
C ARG A 110 1.52 29.26 -10.16
N LYS A 111 2.39 29.87 -9.35
CA LYS A 111 3.81 29.49 -9.29
C LYS A 111 3.94 28.05 -8.83
N LEU A 112 4.76 27.28 -9.55
CA LEU A 112 5.06 25.90 -9.23
C LEU A 112 6.21 25.84 -8.21
N PHE A 113 5.93 25.35 -7.00
CA PHE A 113 6.92 25.18 -5.94
C PHE A 113 7.17 23.70 -5.70
N LEU A 114 8.28 23.16 -6.21
CA LEU A 114 8.70 21.80 -5.88
C LEU A 114 9.62 21.84 -4.66
N MET A 115 9.39 20.95 -3.71
CA MET A 115 10.15 20.84 -2.48
C MET A 115 10.76 19.45 -2.36
N GLU A 116 11.97 19.39 -1.81
CA GLU A 116 12.52 18.13 -1.34
C GLU A 116 11.61 17.58 -0.22
N SER A 117 11.41 16.27 -0.25
CA SER A 117 10.61 15.54 0.73
C SER A 117 11.31 14.24 1.09
N SER A 118 10.69 13.47 1.97
CA SER A 118 11.20 12.17 2.38
C SER A 118 10.12 11.10 2.39
N GLN A 119 10.52 9.83 2.45
CA GLN A 119 9.61 8.72 2.69
C GLN A 119 8.91 8.91 4.03
N GLY A 120 9.63 9.36 5.06
CA GLY A 120 9.04 9.69 6.37
C GLY A 120 7.90 10.69 6.28
N GLU A 121 8.09 11.79 5.56
CA GLU A 121 7.05 12.82 5.41
C GLU A 121 5.81 12.28 4.67
N LEU A 122 6.01 11.52 3.60
CA LEU A 122 4.93 10.84 2.87
C LEU A 122 4.14 9.88 3.79
N MET A 123 4.86 9.02 4.52
CA MET A 123 4.28 8.05 5.44
C MET A 123 3.49 8.74 6.56
N SER A 124 4.05 9.79 7.17
CA SER A 124 3.37 10.59 8.19
C SER A 124 2.08 11.25 7.70
N LYS A 125 1.99 11.62 6.42
CA LYS A 125 0.74 12.15 5.85
C LYS A 125 -0.28 11.05 5.55
N LEU A 126 0.16 9.90 5.06
CA LEU A 126 -0.72 8.77 4.76
C LEU A 126 -1.34 8.16 6.03
N PHE A 127 -0.51 7.96 7.05
CA PHE A 127 -0.83 7.32 8.33
C PHE A 127 -0.88 8.33 9.49
N ALA A 128 -1.54 9.47 9.26
CA ALA A 128 -1.57 10.58 10.22
C ALA A 128 -2.19 10.26 11.59
N GLY A 129 -2.94 9.17 11.72
CA GLY A 129 -3.52 8.69 12.98
C GLY A 129 -2.59 7.79 13.80
N TRP A 130 -1.43 7.42 13.26
CA TRP A 130 -0.46 6.58 13.96
C TRP A 130 0.31 7.37 15.02
N PRO A 131 0.43 6.88 16.27
CA PRO A 131 1.04 7.62 17.37
C PRO A 131 2.57 7.69 17.33
N GLY A 132 3.23 6.96 16.43
CA GLY A 132 4.68 6.97 16.27
C GLY A 132 5.18 8.06 15.32
N LYS A 133 6.47 7.99 14.99
CA LYS A 133 7.15 8.85 14.01
C LYS A 133 7.80 8.02 12.92
N PHE A 134 7.77 8.52 11.69
CA PHE A 134 8.54 7.94 10.59
C PHE A 134 9.84 8.72 10.40
N LYS A 135 10.97 8.02 10.43
CA LYS A 135 12.28 8.54 10.03
C LYS A 135 12.26 8.93 8.55
N ARG A 136 13.27 9.68 8.11
CA ARG A 136 13.40 10.16 6.72
C ARG A 136 13.32 9.05 5.67
N ASP A 137 13.84 7.87 5.98
CA ASP A 137 13.78 6.66 5.16
C ASP A 137 12.43 5.92 5.22
N GLY A 138 11.42 6.44 5.94
CA GLY A 138 10.11 5.79 6.12
C GLY A 138 10.10 4.70 7.21
N THR A 139 11.17 4.53 7.97
CA THR A 139 11.19 3.59 9.10
C THR A 139 10.40 4.16 10.28
N GLY A 140 9.35 3.47 10.70
CA GLY A 140 8.51 3.80 11.83
C GLY A 140 9.14 3.43 13.17
N ILE A 141 9.12 4.39 14.09
CA ILE A 141 9.46 4.22 15.50
C ILE A 141 8.22 4.57 16.33
N LEU A 142 7.86 3.71 17.28
CA LEU A 142 6.90 4.07 18.31
C LEU A 142 7.61 4.94 19.35
N ASP A 143 7.03 6.10 19.67
CA ASP A 143 7.48 6.87 20.82
C ASP A 143 7.16 6.05 22.07
N HIS A 144 8.14 5.34 22.62
CA HIS A 144 8.04 4.83 23.98
C HIS A 144 8.14 6.02 24.93
N PRO A 145 7.29 6.14 25.95
CA PRO A 145 7.56 7.10 27.01
C PRO A 145 8.95 6.79 27.56
N ALA A 146 9.87 7.76 27.48
CA ALA A 146 11.13 7.71 28.19
C ALA A 146 10.82 7.83 29.68
N GLY A 147 10.51 6.71 30.31
CA GLY A 147 10.22 6.59 31.72
C GLY A 147 10.57 5.19 32.16
N ASP A 148 11.72 5.06 32.80
CA ASP A 148 11.97 3.99 33.77
C ASP A 148 10.75 3.84 34.69
N ASP A 149 10.46 2.61 35.12
CA ASP A 149 9.28 2.12 35.86
C ASP A 149 8.09 1.60 35.03
N LEU A 150 8.34 0.65 34.13
CA LEU A 150 7.28 -0.26 33.66
C LEU A 150 7.45 -1.65 34.28
N ASP A 151 6.49 -1.99 35.14
CA ASP A 151 6.26 -3.32 35.71
C ASP A 151 6.28 -4.40 34.60
N PRO A 152 7.15 -5.44 34.71
CA PRO A 152 7.29 -6.51 33.72
C PRO A 152 5.99 -7.25 33.36
N LEU A 153 4.93 -7.09 34.15
CA LEU A 153 3.61 -7.70 33.94
C LEU A 153 2.68 -6.91 32.99
N THR A 154 3.08 -5.73 32.50
CA THR A 154 2.22 -4.87 31.65
C THR A 154 2.50 -4.94 30.14
N VAL A 155 3.44 -5.78 29.73
CA VAL A 155 3.95 -5.86 28.36
C VAL A 155 3.19 -6.90 27.54
N GLU A 156 2.04 -6.53 26.95
CA GLU A 156 1.54 -7.07 25.67
C GLU A 156 0.48 -6.12 25.06
N LYS A 157 0.78 -4.83 24.90
CA LYS A 157 -0.08 -3.97 24.07
C LYS A 157 0.31 -4.18 22.61
N SER A 158 -0.58 -4.83 21.86
CA SER A 158 -0.45 -4.95 20.40
C SER A 158 -0.09 -3.60 19.75
N PRO A 159 0.74 -3.59 18.69
CA PRO A 159 1.12 -2.35 18.00
C PRO A 159 -0.10 -1.49 17.65
N PRO A 160 -0.05 -0.16 17.90
CA PRO A 160 -1.12 0.74 17.52
C PRO A 160 -1.45 0.65 16.03
N SER A 161 -2.74 0.74 15.68
CA SER A 161 -3.19 0.71 14.29
C SER A 161 -2.68 1.91 13.49
N LEU A 162 -2.05 1.66 12.34
CA LEU A 162 -1.65 2.70 11.37
C LEU A 162 -2.85 3.46 10.79
N ILE A 163 -3.98 2.78 10.63
CA ILE A 163 -5.24 3.33 10.12
C ILE A 163 -6.36 2.78 10.98
N GLN A 164 -7.23 3.66 11.49
CA GLN A 164 -8.38 3.23 12.27
C GLN A 164 -9.51 2.70 11.37
N ARG A 165 -10.31 1.79 11.90
CA ARG A 165 -11.48 1.23 11.20
C ARG A 165 -12.41 2.31 10.63
N LYS A 166 -12.71 3.33 11.45
CA LYS A 166 -13.55 4.47 11.07
C LYS A 166 -12.98 5.26 9.88
N GLU A 167 -11.65 5.36 9.77
CA GLU A 167 -11.01 6.04 8.65
C GLU A 167 -11.19 5.24 7.35
N PHE A 168 -11.06 3.92 7.40
CA PHE A 168 -11.35 3.05 6.26
C PHE A 168 -12.81 3.11 5.82
N GLU A 169 -13.74 3.03 6.77
CA GLU A 169 -15.18 3.11 6.50
C GLU A 169 -15.55 4.45 5.85
N SER A 170 -14.98 5.54 6.36
CA SER A 170 -15.17 6.87 5.79
C SER A 170 -14.63 6.96 4.36
N LEU A 171 -13.42 6.45 4.11
CA LEU A 171 -12.83 6.46 2.77
C LEU A 171 -13.63 5.58 1.78
N LEU A 172 -14.13 4.43 2.22
CA LEU A 172 -15.04 3.61 1.42
C LEU A 172 -16.35 4.33 1.11
N ALA A 173 -16.92 5.08 2.06
CA ALA A 173 -18.12 5.87 1.82
C ALA A 173 -17.89 6.92 0.72
N VAL A 174 -16.70 7.55 0.68
CA VAL A 174 -16.29 8.44 -0.41
C VAL A 174 -16.15 7.69 -1.73
N CYS A 175 -15.59 6.47 -1.75
CA CYS A 175 -15.51 5.64 -2.97
C CYS A 175 -16.90 5.35 -3.57
N ARG A 176 -17.87 4.98 -2.73
CA ARG A 176 -19.25 4.70 -3.17
C ARG A 176 -19.90 5.93 -3.77
N ASN A 177 -19.64 7.09 -3.16
CA ASN A 177 -20.33 8.33 -3.45
C ASN A 177 -19.40 9.41 -4.02
N TYR A 178 -18.44 9.04 -4.87
CA TYR A 178 -17.44 10.00 -5.39
C TYR A 178 -18.06 11.16 -6.20
N LYS A 179 -19.32 11.02 -6.63
CA LYS A 179 -20.07 12.09 -7.31
C LYS A 179 -20.58 13.19 -6.37
N LEU A 180 -20.47 12.99 -5.05
CA LEU A 180 -20.78 13.99 -4.02
C LEU A 180 -19.63 14.99 -3.87
N HIS A 181 -19.82 15.98 -3.00
CA HIS A 181 -18.95 17.17 -2.83
C HIS A 181 -17.44 16.85 -2.82
N PHE A 182 -16.64 17.78 -3.35
CA PHE A 182 -15.18 17.71 -3.58
C PHE A 182 -14.67 16.66 -4.57
N SER A 183 -15.30 15.48 -4.68
CA SER A 183 -14.82 14.37 -5.52
C SER A 183 -15.39 14.34 -6.95
N ARG A 184 -16.43 15.13 -7.25
CA ARG A 184 -17.14 15.09 -8.55
C ARG A 184 -16.25 15.27 -9.79
N LYS A 185 -15.18 16.07 -9.70
CA LYS A 185 -14.23 16.32 -10.80
C LYS A 185 -12.96 15.45 -10.73
N CYS A 186 -12.85 14.61 -9.72
CA CYS A 186 -11.65 13.80 -9.44
C CYS A 186 -12.08 12.50 -8.72
N GLY A 187 -12.96 11.74 -9.39
CA GLY A 187 -13.57 10.53 -8.83
C GLY A 187 -12.57 9.41 -8.57
N GLU A 188 -11.39 9.45 -9.21
CA GLU A 188 -10.31 8.50 -8.99
C GLU A 188 -9.64 8.63 -7.61
N ARG A 189 -9.64 9.82 -7.01
CA ARG A 189 -8.85 10.16 -5.80
C ARG A 189 -9.02 9.19 -4.62
N PRO A 190 -10.24 8.83 -4.18
CA PRO A 190 -10.38 7.89 -3.08
C PRO A 190 -9.78 6.51 -3.38
N PHE A 191 -9.81 6.07 -4.64
CA PHE A 191 -9.19 4.82 -5.06
C PHE A 191 -7.66 4.93 -5.14
N GLU A 192 -7.13 6.03 -5.67
CA GLU A 192 -5.69 6.32 -5.68
C GLU A 192 -5.10 6.44 -4.27
N HIS A 193 -5.91 6.91 -3.32
CA HIS A 193 -5.53 6.95 -1.91
C HIS A 193 -5.47 5.53 -1.33
N PHE A 194 -6.42 4.64 -1.66
CA PHE A 194 -6.32 3.21 -1.29
C PHE A 194 -5.07 2.56 -1.88
N ILE A 195 -4.74 2.82 -3.15
CA ILE A 195 -3.50 2.35 -3.78
C ILE A 195 -2.29 2.81 -2.96
N SER A 196 -2.25 4.11 -2.60
CA SER A 196 -1.16 4.67 -1.79
C SER A 196 -1.08 4.03 -0.41
N LEU A 197 -2.20 3.78 0.27
CA LEU A 197 -2.22 3.12 1.59
C LEU A 197 -1.65 1.69 1.50
N LEU A 198 -1.96 0.95 0.44
CA LEU A 198 -1.48 -0.42 0.26
C LEU A 198 -0.01 -0.47 -0.15
N SER A 199 0.38 0.31 -1.15
CA SER A 199 1.75 0.35 -1.66
C SER A 199 2.75 0.91 -0.65
N LYS A 200 2.31 1.80 0.23
CA LYS A 200 3.16 2.39 1.29
C LYS A 200 2.93 1.77 2.66
N PHE A 201 2.16 0.69 2.77
CA PHE A 201 2.07 -0.02 4.04
C PHE A 201 3.46 -0.58 4.41
N PRO A 202 3.90 -0.48 5.67
CA PRO A 202 5.28 -0.80 6.05
C PRO A 202 5.49 -2.30 6.21
N TRP A 203 5.35 -3.05 5.12
CA TRP A 203 5.44 -4.51 5.06
C TRP A 203 6.77 -5.06 5.59
N ASP A 204 7.83 -4.26 5.49
CA ASP A 204 9.20 -4.55 5.95
C ASP A 204 9.40 -4.31 7.46
N GLN A 205 8.36 -3.90 8.19
CA GLN A 205 8.46 -3.48 9.58
C GLN A 205 7.45 -4.23 10.47
N PRO A 206 7.60 -5.56 10.63
CA PRO A 206 6.64 -6.39 11.36
C PRO A 206 6.48 -5.99 12.83
N HIS A 207 7.40 -5.22 13.40
CA HIS A 207 7.32 -4.72 14.78
C HIS A 207 6.25 -3.63 14.99
N ILE A 208 5.79 -2.95 13.93
CA ILE A 208 4.76 -1.89 14.01
C ILE A 208 3.42 -2.26 13.37
N ILE A 209 3.30 -3.46 12.78
CA ILE A 209 2.09 -3.93 12.12
C ILE A 209 1.71 -5.33 12.59
N THR A 210 0.41 -5.62 12.61
CA THR A 210 -0.12 -6.94 12.98
C THR A 210 -0.80 -7.62 11.80
N THR A 211 -0.91 -8.95 11.86
CA THR A 211 -1.70 -9.74 10.89
C THR A 211 -3.14 -9.22 10.79
N MET A 212 -3.73 -8.81 11.92
CA MET A 212 -5.07 -8.21 11.96
C MET A 212 -5.15 -6.90 11.17
N GLN A 213 -4.13 -6.03 11.28
CA GLN A 213 -4.07 -4.78 10.51
C GLN A 213 -3.92 -5.04 9.01
N ARG A 214 -3.07 -6.01 8.61
CA ARG A 214 -2.98 -6.48 7.22
C ARG A 214 -4.35 -6.93 6.71
N ASP A 215 -5.04 -7.79 7.45
CA ASP A 215 -6.30 -8.39 7.02
C ASP A 215 -7.42 -7.33 6.91
N HIS A 216 -7.44 -6.35 7.81
CA HIS A 216 -8.30 -5.18 7.67
C HIS A 216 -7.98 -4.39 6.40
N LEU A 217 -6.72 -4.01 6.19
CA LEU A 217 -6.32 -3.27 4.98
C LEU A 217 -6.73 -4.02 3.71
N TYR A 218 -6.48 -5.33 3.65
CA TYR A 218 -6.91 -6.20 2.56
C TYR A 218 -8.42 -6.15 2.34
N GLU A 219 -9.23 -6.34 3.39
CA GLU A 219 -10.68 -6.43 3.22
C GLU A 219 -11.29 -5.10 2.77
N TYR A 220 -10.81 -3.97 3.31
CA TYR A 220 -11.23 -2.64 2.86
C TYR A 220 -10.75 -2.34 1.44
N TYR A 221 -9.52 -2.74 1.07
CA TYR A 221 -9.00 -2.59 -0.28
C TYR A 221 -9.82 -3.41 -1.29
N LYS A 222 -10.14 -4.67 -0.97
CA LYS A 222 -11.00 -5.55 -1.80
C LYS A 222 -12.38 -4.95 -2.03
N GLN A 223 -13.00 -4.40 -0.99
CA GLN A 223 -14.29 -3.71 -1.13
C GLN A 223 -14.17 -2.47 -2.03
N ALA A 224 -13.10 -1.68 -1.88
CA ALA A 224 -12.84 -0.54 -2.74
C ALA A 224 -12.65 -0.97 -4.22
N THR A 225 -11.97 -2.09 -4.47
CA THR A 225 -11.82 -2.69 -5.80
C THR A 225 -13.17 -3.06 -6.41
N ALA A 226 -14.04 -3.74 -5.65
CA ALA A 226 -15.38 -4.10 -6.13
C ALA A 226 -16.25 -2.85 -6.41
N ILE A 227 -16.13 -1.81 -5.58
CA ILE A 227 -16.81 -0.53 -5.82
C ILE A 227 -16.29 0.13 -7.10
N LEU A 228 -14.97 0.17 -7.29
CA LEU A 228 -14.38 0.69 -8.53
C LEU A 228 -14.90 -0.09 -9.74
N GLN A 229 -14.95 -1.42 -9.66
CA GLN A 229 -15.45 -2.27 -10.73
C GLN A 229 -16.89 -1.91 -11.11
N SER A 230 -17.74 -1.69 -10.11
CA SER A 230 -19.13 -1.26 -10.32
C SER A 230 -19.27 0.12 -10.96
N HIS A 231 -18.26 0.99 -10.84
CA HIS A 231 -18.26 2.31 -11.44
C HIS A 231 -17.67 2.34 -12.84
N VAL A 232 -16.63 1.54 -13.10
CA VAL A 232 -16.01 1.44 -14.44
C VAL A 232 -16.87 0.64 -15.41
N SER A 233 -17.71 -0.27 -14.93
CA SER A 233 -18.65 -1.03 -15.77
C SER A 233 -19.86 -0.21 -16.26
N LYS A 234 -20.09 0.98 -15.70
CA LYS A 234 -21.18 1.86 -16.12
C LYS A 234 -20.83 2.56 -17.44
N PRO A 235 -21.77 2.69 -18.37
CA PRO A 235 -21.55 3.46 -19.59
C PRO A 235 -21.26 4.93 -19.22
N TYR A 236 -20.34 5.55 -19.96
CA TYR A 236 -19.95 6.97 -19.81
C TYR A 236 -19.33 7.36 -18.46
N THR A 237 -18.51 6.48 -17.87
CA THR A 237 -17.68 6.84 -16.72
C THR A 237 -16.55 7.79 -17.13
N SER A 238 -16.25 8.80 -16.31
CA SER A 238 -15.14 9.74 -16.53
C SER A 238 -13.88 9.35 -15.74
N LEU A 239 -13.83 8.13 -15.20
CA LEU A 239 -12.69 7.63 -14.45
C LEU A 239 -11.53 7.28 -15.40
N ASP A 240 -10.31 7.46 -14.92
CA ASP A 240 -9.10 7.03 -15.62
C ASP A 240 -9.18 5.52 -15.95
N PRO A 241 -9.07 5.12 -17.23
CA PRO A 241 -9.18 3.73 -17.64
C PRO A 241 -8.05 2.85 -17.07
N THR A 242 -6.91 3.44 -16.70
CA THR A 242 -5.78 2.71 -16.10
C THR A 242 -5.96 2.44 -14.61
N LEU A 243 -6.92 3.11 -13.95
CA LEU A 243 -7.08 3.08 -12.50
C LEU A 243 -7.32 1.66 -11.96
N MET A 244 -8.17 0.87 -12.64
CA MET A 244 -8.43 -0.51 -12.23
C MET A 244 -7.18 -1.40 -12.36
N HIS A 245 -6.40 -1.19 -13.43
CA HIS A 245 -5.15 -1.91 -13.64
C HIS A 245 -4.12 -1.56 -12.56
N ARG A 246 -3.97 -0.27 -12.22
CA ARG A 246 -3.10 0.19 -11.11
C ARG A 246 -3.56 -0.40 -9.78
N MET A 247 -4.87 -0.41 -9.51
CA MET A 247 -5.42 -0.95 -8.27
C MET A 247 -5.18 -2.46 -8.12
N THR A 248 -5.41 -3.23 -9.19
CA THR A 248 -5.15 -4.67 -9.18
C THR A 248 -3.66 -4.95 -9.03
N ARG A 249 -2.81 -4.27 -9.82
CA ARG A 249 -1.35 -4.43 -9.79
C ARG A 249 -0.77 -4.15 -8.40
N ALA A 250 -1.18 -3.06 -7.76
CA ALA A 250 -0.71 -2.70 -6.42
C ALA A 250 -0.92 -3.83 -5.41
N ALA A 251 -2.07 -4.53 -5.48
CA ALA A 251 -2.33 -5.67 -4.60
C ALA A 251 -1.50 -6.91 -4.95
N LEU A 252 -1.30 -7.19 -6.23
CA LEU A 252 -0.53 -8.35 -6.65
C LEU A 252 0.96 -8.23 -6.27
N ILE A 253 1.54 -7.04 -6.41
CA ILE A 253 2.95 -6.79 -6.03
C ILE A 253 3.12 -6.56 -4.53
N SER A 254 2.03 -6.38 -3.77
CA SER A 254 2.12 -6.16 -2.32
C SER A 254 2.67 -7.41 -1.63
N PRO A 255 3.81 -7.30 -0.93
CA PRO A 255 4.50 -8.47 -0.42
C PRO A 255 3.77 -9.07 0.78
N GLY A 256 3.14 -8.26 1.63
CA GLY A 256 2.42 -8.75 2.79
C GLY A 256 1.06 -9.41 2.49
N LEU A 257 0.53 -9.32 1.27
CA LEU A 257 -0.72 -10.00 0.91
C LEU A 257 -0.48 -11.46 0.55
N THR A 258 -1.29 -12.36 1.10
CA THR A 258 -1.22 -13.79 0.80
C THR A 258 -1.73 -14.09 -0.62
N VAL A 259 -1.32 -15.20 -1.22
CA VAL A 259 -1.83 -15.65 -2.53
C VAL A 259 -3.37 -15.72 -2.57
N PRO A 260 -4.08 -16.25 -1.54
CA PRO A 260 -5.54 -16.19 -1.49
C PRO A 260 -6.09 -14.75 -1.48
N GLN A 261 -5.46 -13.82 -0.77
CA GLN A 261 -5.85 -12.41 -0.76
C GLN A 261 -5.67 -11.78 -2.15
N LYS A 262 -4.52 -12.00 -2.79
CA LYS A 262 -4.25 -11.54 -4.17
C LYS A 262 -5.29 -12.06 -5.16
N ARG A 263 -5.63 -13.35 -5.10
CA ARG A 263 -6.71 -13.96 -5.91
C ARG A 263 -8.09 -13.36 -5.58
N GLY A 264 -8.34 -13.01 -4.33
CA GLY A 264 -9.55 -12.30 -3.90
C GLY A 264 -9.70 -10.93 -4.56
N ILE A 265 -8.61 -10.18 -4.73
CA ILE A 265 -8.61 -8.90 -5.44
C ILE A 265 -8.89 -9.08 -6.93
N LEU A 266 -8.24 -10.05 -7.60
CA LEU A 266 -8.51 -10.35 -9.01
C LEU A 266 -9.98 -10.68 -9.28
N LYS A 267 -10.58 -11.48 -8.39
CA LYS A 267 -12.01 -11.78 -8.47
C LYS A 267 -12.87 -10.52 -8.28
N ALA A 268 -12.50 -9.63 -7.37
CA ALA A 268 -13.23 -8.39 -7.12
C ALA A 268 -13.09 -7.37 -8.25
N SER A 269 -11.94 -7.33 -8.94
CA SER A 269 -11.72 -6.46 -10.11
C SER A 269 -12.26 -7.05 -11.41
N THR A 270 -12.67 -8.33 -11.43
CA THR A 270 -13.01 -9.08 -12.65
C THR A 270 -11.91 -9.00 -13.72
N MET A 271 -10.67 -8.83 -13.30
CA MET A 271 -9.52 -8.82 -14.19
C MET A 271 -8.83 -10.18 -14.22
N GLU A 272 -8.25 -10.49 -15.37
CA GLU A 272 -7.24 -11.54 -15.47
C GLU A 272 -5.93 -11.11 -14.79
N CYS A 273 -5.15 -12.09 -14.37
CA CYS A 273 -3.83 -11.80 -13.82
C CYS A 273 -2.91 -11.28 -14.93
N PRO A 274 -2.24 -10.13 -14.75
CA PRO A 274 -1.20 -9.68 -15.67
C PRO A 274 -0.11 -10.75 -15.79
N ILE A 275 0.29 -11.06 -17.03
CA ILE A 275 1.21 -12.16 -17.35
C ILE A 275 2.53 -12.02 -16.59
N ASP A 276 3.04 -10.80 -16.51
CA ASP A 276 4.28 -10.45 -15.81
C ASP A 276 4.20 -10.69 -14.29
N LEU A 277 3.00 -10.82 -13.73
CA LEU A 277 2.75 -11.05 -12.29
C LEU A 277 2.21 -12.45 -11.99
N ALA A 278 2.03 -13.31 -12.99
CA ALA A 278 1.46 -14.65 -12.80
C ALA A 278 2.26 -15.49 -11.79
N HIS A 279 3.59 -15.37 -11.83
CA HIS A 279 4.52 -16.03 -10.91
C HIS A 279 4.24 -15.71 -9.43
N LEU A 280 3.66 -14.55 -9.11
CA LEU A 280 3.30 -14.15 -7.74
C LEU A 280 2.07 -14.89 -7.18
N LEU A 281 1.38 -15.67 -8.01
CA LEU A 281 0.20 -16.46 -7.65
C LEU A 281 0.45 -17.97 -7.62
N GLU A 282 1.64 -18.39 -8.04
CA GLU A 282 2.06 -19.78 -7.99
C GLU A 282 2.43 -20.13 -6.53
N LYS A 283 2.03 -21.33 -6.08
CA LYS A 283 2.50 -21.82 -4.79
C LYS A 283 3.97 -22.15 -4.96
N GLN A 284 4.85 -21.50 -4.20
CA GLN A 284 6.22 -21.96 -3.99
C GLN A 284 6.13 -23.40 -3.45
N LEU A 285 6.44 -24.39 -4.28
CA LEU A 285 6.68 -25.75 -3.81
C LEU A 285 8.00 -25.71 -3.03
N PRO A 286 8.07 -26.26 -1.81
CA PRO A 286 9.34 -26.39 -1.13
C PRO A 286 10.28 -27.22 -2.02
N GLU A 287 11.46 -26.69 -2.31
CA GLU A 287 12.52 -27.44 -2.98
C GLU A 287 12.82 -28.68 -2.11
N LEU A 288 12.45 -29.87 -2.60
CA LEU A 288 12.97 -31.10 -2.04
C LEU A 288 14.46 -31.10 -2.34
N HIS A 289 15.29 -30.77 -1.34
CA HIS A 289 16.68 -31.16 -1.35
C HIS A 289 16.73 -32.69 -1.46
N THR A 290 16.96 -33.18 -2.68
CA THR A 290 17.38 -34.54 -2.91
C THR A 290 18.79 -34.68 -2.34
N THR A 291 18.89 -35.05 -1.07
CA THR A 291 20.11 -35.67 -0.55
C THR A 291 20.27 -37.00 -1.26
N THR A 292 21.12 -37.03 -2.29
CA THR A 292 21.71 -38.27 -2.79
C THR A 292 22.57 -38.83 -1.67
N ASN A 293 22.03 -39.77 -0.90
CA ASN A 293 22.82 -40.71 -0.12
C ASN A 293 23.52 -41.64 -1.12
N GLU A 294 24.77 -41.35 -1.45
CA GLU A 294 25.68 -42.39 -1.92
C GLU A 294 26.04 -43.25 -0.71
N GLU A 295 25.34 -44.37 -0.55
CA GLU A 295 25.74 -45.47 0.30
C GLU A 295 27.00 -46.10 -0.30
N CYS A 296 28.15 -45.82 0.29
CA CYS A 296 29.34 -46.65 0.18
C CYS A 296 29.12 -47.90 1.04
N TRP A 297 29.00 -49.07 0.40
CA TRP A 297 29.18 -50.37 1.05
C TRP A 297 30.45 -51.04 0.52
N PRO A 298 31.09 -51.91 1.34
CA PRO A 298 32.54 -52.13 1.39
C PRO A 298 33.14 -52.95 0.26
#